data_AF-A0A537H6D3-F1
#
_entry.id   AF-A0A537H6D3-F1
#
_cell.length_a   1.000
_cell.length_b   1.000
_cell.length_c   1.000
_cell.angle_alpha   90.00
_cell.angle_beta   90.00
_cell.angle_gamma   90.00
#
_symmetry.space_group_name_H-M   'P 1'
#
loop_
_entity.id
_entity.type
_entity.pdbx_description
1 polymer ?
#
loop_
_entity_poly.entity_id
_entity_poly.type
_entity_poly.pdbx_seq_one_letter_code
_entity_poly.pdbx_strand_id
1 'polypeptide(L)'
;MKLEVSTQLKYLFSRNPSPGELPVLNCPRCGTPISTPPEREWNFQKYRVSRFRCDNGDKFNLYAGATKTFTIPRPSNFKGFCGNCRTQNPDHAVYCKNCGSKLGL
;
A
#
# COMPACT_ATOMS: atom_id res chain seq x y z
N MET A 1 0.99 -17.87 -37.70
CA MET A 1 1.94 -17.86 -36.56
C MET A 1 1.46 -16.83 -35.55
N LYS A 2 1.62 -17.13 -34.25
CA LYS A 2 0.97 -16.56 -33.06
C LYS A 2 0.74 -15.03 -33.07
N LEU A 3 -0.51 -14.63 -32.81
CA LEU A 3 -0.87 -13.33 -32.24
C LEU A 3 -0.62 -13.39 -30.73
N GLU A 4 0.43 -12.74 -30.25
CA GLU A 4 0.62 -12.49 -28.83
C GLU A 4 -0.14 -11.22 -28.44
N VAL A 5 -1.31 -11.42 -27.81
CA VAL A 5 -2.12 -10.32 -27.25
C VAL A 5 -1.45 -9.88 -25.94
N SER A 6 -0.65 -8.81 -26.01
CA SER A 6 -0.05 -8.16 -24.85
C SER A 6 -1.13 -7.61 -23.91
N THR A 7 -1.23 -8.19 -22.72
CA THR A 7 -2.29 -7.97 -21.73
C THR A 7 -2.00 -6.82 -20.76
N GLN A 8 -1.03 -5.95 -21.04
CA GLN A 8 -0.45 -5.03 -20.03
C GLN A 8 -1.00 -3.59 -19.97
N LEU A 9 -2.16 -3.28 -20.58
CA LEU A 9 -2.61 -1.88 -20.71
C LEU A 9 -3.93 -1.52 -19.99
N LYS A 10 -4.30 -2.22 -18.91
CA LYS A 10 -5.59 -2.00 -18.22
C LYS A 10 -5.56 -1.19 -16.92
N TYR A 11 -4.42 -0.61 -16.53
CA TYR A 11 -4.36 0.28 -15.35
C TYR A 11 -4.06 1.75 -15.69
N LEU A 12 -4.30 2.18 -16.94
CA LEU A 12 -4.56 3.59 -17.22
C LEU A 12 -6.04 3.89 -16.93
N PHE A 13 -6.32 4.47 -15.76
CA PHE A 13 -7.63 5.04 -15.47
C PHE A 13 -7.75 6.42 -16.11
N SER A 14 -8.45 6.53 -17.24
CA SER A 14 -9.37 7.67 -17.44
C SER A 14 -10.33 7.45 -18.60
N ARG A 15 -11.63 7.59 -18.32
CA ARG A 15 -12.56 8.43 -19.10
C ARG A 15 -13.78 8.74 -18.22
N ASN A 16 -13.81 9.99 -17.74
CA ASN A 16 -14.82 10.72 -16.96
C ASN A 16 -14.94 10.36 -15.46
N PRO A 17 -14.56 11.27 -14.53
CA PRO A 17 -14.67 11.04 -13.10
C PRO A 17 -16.13 11.20 -12.66
N SER A 18 -16.71 10.09 -12.22
CA SER A 18 -17.94 10.05 -11.42
C SER A 18 -17.56 10.07 -9.93
N PRO A 19 -18.48 10.39 -9.00
CA PRO A 19 -18.18 10.41 -7.57
C PRO A 19 -17.79 9.01 -7.10
N GLY A 20 -16.49 8.72 -7.08
CA GLY A 20 -15.97 7.35 -6.95
C GLY A 20 -14.58 7.12 -7.52
N GLU A 21 -13.75 8.18 -7.65
CA GLU A 21 -12.34 8.04 -8.03
C GLU A 21 -11.64 7.07 -7.08
N LEU A 22 -11.24 5.91 -7.62
CA LEU A 22 -10.45 4.93 -6.89
C LEU A 22 -9.10 5.56 -6.57
N PRO A 23 -8.70 5.60 -5.29
CA PRO A 23 -7.47 6.25 -4.89
C PRO A 23 -6.27 5.58 -5.57
N VAL A 24 -5.33 6.40 -6.04
CA VAL A 24 -4.00 5.94 -6.47
C VAL A 24 -3.40 5.16 -5.30
N LEU A 25 -3.34 3.83 -5.46
CA LEU A 25 -2.87 2.96 -4.40
C LEU A 25 -1.35 2.87 -4.46
N ASN A 26 -0.70 3.26 -3.38
CA ASN A 26 0.75 3.16 -3.21
C ASN A 26 1.09 2.04 -2.22
N CYS A 27 2.25 1.40 -2.41
CA CYS A 27 2.78 0.46 -1.43
C CYS A 27 2.97 1.18 -0.09
N PRO A 28 2.40 0.71 1.02
CA PRO A 28 2.51 1.37 2.31
C PRO A 28 3.92 1.31 2.91
N ARG A 29 4.83 0.48 2.35
CA ARG A 29 6.21 0.39 2.83
C ARG A 29 7.15 1.31 2.05
N CYS A 30 7.16 1.22 0.72
CA CYS A 30 8.12 1.94 -0.12
C CYS A 30 7.54 3.12 -0.89
N GLY A 31 6.21 3.34 -0.82
CA GLY A 31 5.55 4.44 -1.51
C GLY A 31 5.39 4.27 -3.03
N THR A 32 6.00 3.23 -3.63
CA THR A 32 5.89 2.96 -5.07
C THR A 32 4.42 2.72 -5.46
N PRO A 33 3.94 3.33 -6.56
CA PRO A 33 2.59 3.09 -7.05
C PRO A 33 2.39 1.62 -7.43
N ILE A 34 1.16 1.12 -7.29
CA ILE A 34 0.81 -0.23 -7.70
C ILE A 34 0.40 -0.24 -9.17
N SER A 35 1.07 -1.08 -9.94
CA SER A 35 0.87 -1.27 -11.38
C SER A 35 0.06 -2.53 -11.73
N THR A 36 -0.19 -3.41 -10.75
CA THR A 36 -0.73 -4.76 -10.94
C THR A 36 -2.09 -4.98 -10.25
N PRO A 37 -2.91 -5.96 -10.73
CA PRO A 37 -4.11 -6.37 -10.02
C PRO A 37 -3.79 -6.96 -8.64
N PRO A 38 -4.77 -7.04 -7.73
CA PRO A 38 -4.61 -7.84 -6.53
C PRO A 38 -4.36 -9.32 -6.87
N GLU A 39 -3.37 -9.94 -6.21
CA GLU A 39 -3.06 -11.37 -6.33
C GLU A 39 -4.21 -12.25 -5.80
N ARG A 40 -4.99 -11.72 -4.84
CA ARG A 40 -6.09 -12.44 -4.20
C ARG A 40 -7.06 -11.47 -3.55
N GLU A 41 -8.34 -11.82 -3.52
CA GLU A 41 -9.37 -11.10 -2.78
C GLU A 41 -10.18 -12.05 -1.87
N TRP A 42 -10.66 -11.54 -0.74
CA TRP A 42 -11.57 -12.25 0.17
C TRP A 42 -12.38 -11.28 1.02
N ASN A 43 -13.45 -11.75 1.64
CA ASN A 43 -14.20 -10.99 2.64
C ASN A 43 -13.69 -11.33 4.04
N PHE A 44 -13.44 -10.32 4.86
CA PHE A 44 -13.12 -10.46 6.28
C PHE A 44 -13.98 -9.51 7.10
N GLN A 45 -14.94 -10.07 7.85
CA GLN A 45 -15.98 -9.28 8.51
C GLN A 45 -16.68 -8.33 7.51
N LYS A 46 -16.76 -7.03 7.85
CA LYS A 46 -17.36 -5.98 7.01
C LYS A 46 -16.42 -5.42 5.92
N TYR A 47 -15.25 -6.04 5.71
CA TYR A 47 -14.24 -5.55 4.77
C TYR A 47 -14.09 -6.50 3.59
N ARG A 48 -14.02 -5.94 2.38
CA ARG A 48 -13.42 -6.60 1.23
C ARG A 48 -11.92 -6.38 1.31
N VAL A 49 -11.16 -7.47 1.31
CA VAL A 49 -9.71 -7.46 1.43
C VAL A 49 -9.10 -7.85 0.09
N SER A 50 -8.21 -7.02 -0.41
CA SER A 50 -7.48 -7.25 -1.67
C SER A 50 -5.98 -7.26 -1.37
N ARG A 51 -5.30 -8.37 -1.69
CA ARG A 51 -3.85 -8.53 -1.50
C ARG A 51 -3.12 -8.06 -2.74
N PHE A 52 -2.17 -7.15 -2.57
CA PHE A 52 -1.32 -6.63 -3.64
C PHE A 52 0.13 -7.02 -3.41
N ARG A 53 0.89 -7.01 -4.51
CA ARG A 53 2.34 -7.00 -4.53
C ARG A 53 2.81 -5.76 -5.28
N CYS A 54 3.74 -4.99 -4.72
CA CYS A 54 4.36 -3.89 -5.46
C CYS A 54 5.55 -4.36 -6.30
N ASP A 55 6.06 -3.49 -7.16
CA ASP A 55 7.18 -3.81 -8.06
C ASP A 55 8.48 -4.13 -7.31
N ASN A 56 8.65 -3.61 -6.08
CA ASN A 56 9.76 -3.95 -5.18
C ASN A 56 9.57 -5.32 -4.48
N GLY A 57 8.51 -6.05 -4.78
CA GLY A 57 8.23 -7.39 -4.24
C GLY A 57 7.49 -7.42 -2.90
N ASP A 58 7.29 -6.28 -2.25
CA ASP A 58 6.54 -6.21 -0.99
C ASP A 58 5.07 -6.55 -1.17
N LYS A 59 4.52 -7.30 -0.20
CA LYS A 59 3.11 -7.65 -0.13
C LYS A 59 2.39 -6.88 0.95
N PHE A 60 1.17 -6.46 0.65
CA PHE A 60 0.28 -5.82 1.61
C PHE A 60 -1.18 -6.09 1.27
N ASN A 61 -2.06 -5.85 2.22
CA ASN A 61 -3.50 -5.99 2.04
C ASN A 61 -4.16 -4.62 2.10
N LEU A 62 -5.09 -4.34 1.19
CA LEU A 62 -6.05 -3.25 1.27
C LEU A 62 -7.36 -3.78 1.86
N TYR A 63 -7.83 -3.18 2.94
CA TYR A 63 -9.13 -3.41 3.55
C TYR A 63 -10.04 -2.27 3.16
N ALA A 64 -11.07 -2.55 2.34
CA ALA A 64 -12.08 -1.59 1.93
C ALA A 64 -13.43 -1.95 2.59
N GLY A 65 -13.99 -1.02 3.35
CA GLY A 65 -15.33 -1.12 3.93
C GLY A 65 -16.12 0.17 3.75
N ALA A 66 -17.41 0.15 4.05
CA ALA A 66 -18.31 1.28 3.79
C ALA A 66 -17.84 2.64 4.34
N THR A 67 -17.15 2.65 5.48
CA THR A 67 -16.72 3.88 6.16
C THR A 67 -15.21 4.09 6.18
N LYS A 68 -14.41 3.06 5.89
CA LYS A 68 -12.96 3.14 6.06
C LYS A 68 -12.26 2.22 5.07
N THR A 69 -11.26 2.79 4.42
CA THR A 69 -10.30 2.08 3.59
C THR A 69 -8.91 2.22 4.18
N PHE A 70 -8.16 1.12 4.28
CA PHE A 70 -6.79 1.17 4.80
C PHE A 70 -5.93 -0.02 4.39
N THR A 71 -4.61 0.16 4.46
CA THR A 71 -3.65 -0.90 4.22
C THR A 71 -3.12 -1.51 5.51
N ILE A 72 -2.72 -2.78 5.43
CA ILE A 72 -1.84 -3.44 6.40
C ILE A 72 -0.59 -3.93 5.66
N PRO A 73 0.62 -3.48 6.04
CA PRO A 73 0.88 -2.47 7.08
C PRO A 73 0.30 -1.09 6.72
N ARG A 74 0.12 -0.23 7.73
CA ARG A 74 -0.24 1.19 7.53
C ARG A 74 0.96 1.92 6.92
N PRO A 75 0.75 2.95 6.06
CA PRO A 75 1.84 3.81 5.62
C PRO A 75 2.52 4.46 6.82
N SER A 76 3.85 4.42 6.87
CA SER A 76 4.62 5.14 7.89
C SER A 76 4.87 6.58 7.42
N ASN A 77 4.43 7.57 8.18
CA ASN A 77 4.89 8.96 8.03
C ASN A 77 6.32 9.16 8.55
N PHE A 78 6.99 8.08 8.93
CA PHE A 78 8.27 8.09 9.61
C PHE A 78 9.41 8.35 8.62
N LYS A 79 10.15 9.45 8.82
CA LYS A 79 11.27 9.88 7.96
C LYS A 79 12.64 9.33 8.42
N GLY A 80 12.68 8.13 8.99
CA GLY A 80 13.95 7.49 9.36
C GLY A 80 14.60 7.97 10.65
N PHE A 81 14.16 9.06 11.31
CA PHE A 81 14.76 9.54 12.57
C PHE A 81 13.78 9.59 13.73
N CYS A 82 14.15 8.98 14.87
CA CYS A 82 13.33 8.98 16.08
C CYS A 82 13.15 10.40 16.62
N GLY A 83 11.90 10.85 16.80
CA GLY A 83 11.62 12.18 17.37
C GLY A 83 12.06 12.35 18.82
N ASN A 84 12.25 11.26 19.57
CA ASN A 84 12.66 11.30 20.98
C ASN A 84 14.19 11.35 21.14
N CYS A 85 14.91 10.38 20.57
CA CYS A 85 16.36 10.25 20.78
C CYS A 85 17.21 10.54 19.54
N ARG A 86 16.60 10.95 18.42
CA ARG A 86 17.26 11.26 17.13
C ARG A 86 18.03 10.10 16.49
N THR A 87 17.90 8.88 17.00
CA THR A 87 18.50 7.69 16.38
C THR A 87 17.91 7.46 14.99
N GLN A 88 18.77 7.18 14.00
CA GLN A 88 18.35 6.73 12.68
C GLN A 88 17.85 5.29 12.74
N ASN A 89 16.64 5.08 12.23
CA ASN A 89 15.96 3.80 12.15
C ASN A 89 15.61 3.51 10.68
N PRO A 90 15.51 2.22 10.30
CA PRO A 90 14.99 1.85 8.99
C PRO A 90 13.62 2.47 8.71
N ASP A 91 13.31 2.75 7.44
CA ASP A 91 12.04 3.39 7.04
C ASP A 91 10.80 2.60 7.48
N HIS A 92 10.95 1.28 7.62
CA HIS A 92 9.89 0.35 8.04
C HIS A 92 9.90 0.03 9.55
N ALA A 93 10.71 0.72 10.35
CA ALA A 93 10.78 0.50 11.80
C ALA A 93 9.53 1.04 12.51
N VAL A 94 8.90 0.20 13.33
CA VAL A 94 7.73 0.58 14.15
C VAL A 94 8.15 1.16 15.50
N TYR A 95 9.31 0.74 16.01
CA TYR A 95 9.87 1.17 17.29
C TYR A 95 11.33 1.57 17.11
N CYS A 96 11.79 2.54 17.91
CA CYS A 96 13.16 3.00 17.89
C CYS A 96 14.10 1.90 18.38
N LYS A 97 15.10 1.55 17.57
CA LYS A 97 16.13 0.54 17.90
C LYS A 97 16.97 0.88 19.14
N ASN A 98 17.05 2.17 19.49
CA ASN A 98 17.80 2.65 20.65
C ASN A 98 16.92 2.85 21.89
N CYS A 99 15.89 3.70 21.83
CA CYS A 99 15.11 4.06 23.03
C CYS A 99 13.74 3.38 23.15
N GLY A 100 13.34 2.53 22.20
CA GLY A 100 12.05 1.83 22.22
C GLY A 100 10.81 2.69 21.95
N SER A 101 10.94 4.01 21.80
CA SER A 101 9.81 4.88 21.45
C SER A 101 9.17 4.48 20.11
N LYS A 102 7.84 4.50 20.05
CA LYS A 102 7.10 4.22 18.80
C LYS A 102 7.45 5.26 17.73
N LEU A 103 7.68 4.80 16.51
CA LEU A 103 8.03 5.60 15.35
C LEU A 103 6.79 5.78 14.46
N GLY A 104 6.52 7.03 14.05
CA GLY A 104 5.30 7.37 13.31
C GLY A 104 4.12 7.66 14.25
N LEU A 105 3.87 8.95 14.46
CA LEU A 105 2.58 9.53 14.81
C LEU A 105 2.17 10.43 13.64
#